data_AF-A0A0F9LWR3-F1
#
_entry.id   AF-A0A0F9LWR3-F1
#
_cell.length_a   1.000
_cell.length_b   1.000
_cell.length_c   1.000
_cell.angle_alpha   90.00
_cell.angle_beta   90.00
_cell.angle_gamma   90.00
#
_symmetry.space_group_name_H-M   'P 1'
#
loop_
_entity.id
_entity.type
_entity.pdbx_description
1 polymer ?
#
loop_
_entity_poly.entity_id
_entity_poly.type
_entity_poly.pdbx_seq_one_letter_code
_entity_poly.pdbx_strand_id
1 'polypeptide(L)'
;RLGGDEFAILMPETLGDHAAAAAERIRVCLAAKVVERGDLKMSLTTSVGLVDMSVTSAENPDTFFNRADQALYAAKRAGRNCIVRADEIDSEADDSDDREPDMEKVDSLCHQLARLDAKFKRLFVDAIGGLVSALEARDIHTANHSAKVRRYAAMIAQQMKLPERAVQHIARAAMLHDIGKIGLPDSVLLKEGALTDEEWRLVQTHPVMSVRIMEGMAFLDQEIPAVRYHHEWYDGRGYPEGAVATAIPLSARILAVADAFDAMTSTRVYRGGRSIENAVAELRAGKDTQFDPAVVDAFLAVLAAGKIDEQILQEEQTLRDALPQNQLA
;
A
#
# COMPACT_ATOMS: atom_id res chain seq x y z
N ARG A 1 17.04 -2.72 -31.91
CA ARG A 1 17.39 -3.24 -30.57
C ARG A 1 16.08 -3.31 -29.80
N LEU A 2 15.64 -4.52 -29.43
CA LEU A 2 14.37 -4.74 -28.73
C LEU A 2 14.56 -4.70 -27.20
N GLY A 3 15.75 -5.08 -26.72
CA GLY A 3 16.07 -5.11 -25.30
C GLY A 3 17.55 -4.82 -25.00
N GLY A 4 18.03 -5.27 -23.83
CA GLY A 4 19.41 -5.08 -23.39
C GLY A 4 20.42 -5.70 -24.36
N ASP A 5 20.28 -6.98 -24.66
CA ASP A 5 21.17 -7.79 -25.48
C ASP A 5 20.50 -8.31 -26.77
N GLU A 6 19.26 -7.91 -27.04
CA GLU A 6 18.45 -8.45 -28.13
C GLU A 6 18.22 -7.45 -29.28
N PHE A 7 18.35 -7.95 -30.50
CA PHE A 7 18.21 -7.18 -31.73
C PHE A 7 17.23 -7.87 -32.68
N ALA A 8 16.30 -7.10 -33.24
CA ALA A 8 15.48 -7.54 -34.37
C ALA A 8 16.08 -7.03 -35.67
N ILE A 9 16.01 -7.88 -36.70
CA ILE A 9 16.38 -7.56 -38.07
C ILE A 9 15.14 -7.85 -38.92
N LEU A 10 14.61 -6.82 -39.56
CA LEU A 10 13.50 -6.94 -40.51
C LEU A 10 14.09 -7.06 -41.90
N MET A 11 13.72 -8.13 -42.62
CA MET A 11 14.19 -8.41 -43.98
C MET A 11 13.00 -8.37 -44.94
N PRO A 12 12.65 -7.19 -45.49
CA PRO A 12 11.59 -7.10 -46.49
C PRO A 12 11.93 -7.95 -47.72
N GLU A 13 10.90 -8.49 -48.37
CA GLU A 13 11.01 -9.28 -49.60
C GLU A 13 11.89 -10.54 -49.48
N THR A 14 12.16 -11.01 -48.25
CA THR A 14 12.98 -12.19 -47.99
C THR A 14 12.16 -13.20 -47.18
N LEU A 15 11.95 -14.40 -47.73
CA LEU A 15 11.13 -15.46 -47.12
C LEU A 15 11.90 -16.78 -47.07
N GLY A 16 11.52 -17.65 -46.13
CA GLY A 16 12.00 -19.03 -46.02
C GLY A 16 13.52 -19.15 -46.00
N ASP A 17 14.03 -20.01 -46.89
CA ASP A 17 15.46 -20.39 -46.93
C ASP A 17 16.39 -19.21 -47.20
N HIS A 18 15.92 -18.17 -47.89
CA HIS A 18 16.71 -16.96 -48.12
C HIS A 18 16.95 -16.18 -46.83
N ALA A 19 15.96 -16.14 -45.95
CA ALA A 19 16.04 -15.49 -44.65
C ALA A 19 16.94 -16.30 -43.70
N ALA A 20 16.83 -17.63 -43.71
CA ALA A 20 17.72 -18.53 -42.96
C ALA A 20 19.18 -18.39 -43.42
N ALA A 21 19.43 -18.36 -44.74
CA ALA A 21 20.78 -18.18 -45.29
C ALA A 21 21.37 -16.80 -44.91
N ALA A 22 20.56 -15.75 -44.86
CA ALA A 22 21.02 -14.43 -44.42
C ALA A 22 21.39 -14.41 -42.93
N ALA A 23 20.54 -14.99 -42.08
CA ALA A 23 20.81 -15.14 -40.66
C ALA A 23 22.07 -15.98 -40.41
N GLU A 24 22.30 -17.05 -41.20
CA GLU A 24 23.48 -17.92 -41.06
C GLU A 24 24.77 -17.20 -41.43
N ARG A 25 24.74 -16.38 -42.48
CA ARG A 25 25.87 -15.50 -42.82
C ARG A 25 26.20 -14.54 -41.68
N ILE A 26 25.18 -13.95 -41.04
CA ILE A 26 25.36 -13.05 -39.89
C ILE A 26 26.02 -13.82 -38.74
N ARG A 27 25.51 -15.01 -38.41
CA ARG A 27 26.01 -15.84 -37.32
C ARG A 27 27.48 -16.23 -37.52
N VAL A 28 27.83 -16.73 -38.71
CA VAL A 28 29.20 -17.12 -39.06
C VAL A 28 30.12 -15.90 -39.06
N CYS A 29 29.69 -14.76 -39.62
CA CYS A 29 30.50 -13.54 -39.65
C CYS A 29 30.79 -13.00 -38.25
N LEU A 30 29.81 -13.03 -37.34
CA LEU A 30 29.99 -12.61 -35.96
C LEU A 30 30.91 -13.56 -35.19
N ALA A 31 30.71 -14.88 -35.32
CA ALA A 31 31.55 -15.89 -34.67
C ALA A 31 33.02 -15.82 -35.10
N ALA A 32 33.29 -15.41 -36.35
CA ALA A 32 34.65 -15.26 -36.88
C ALA A 32 35.33 -13.94 -36.46
N LYS A 33 34.59 -12.95 -35.95
CA LYS A 33 35.16 -11.68 -35.51
C LYS A 33 35.70 -11.79 -34.09
N VAL A 34 36.97 -11.43 -33.93
CA VAL A 34 37.57 -11.19 -32.62
C VAL A 34 37.42 -9.71 -32.29
N VAL A 35 36.73 -9.42 -31.19
CA VAL A 35 36.59 -8.08 -30.66
C VAL A 35 37.72 -7.85 -29.65
N GLU A 36 38.55 -6.84 -29.93
CA GLU A 36 39.64 -6.42 -29.06
C GLU A 36 39.26 -5.14 -28.32
N ARG A 37 39.32 -5.15 -26.99
CA ARG A 37 39.12 -3.96 -26.15
C ARG A 37 40.18 -3.94 -25.05
N GLY A 38 41.24 -3.17 -25.27
CA GLY A 38 42.45 -3.24 -24.45
C GLY A 38 43.14 -4.59 -24.63
N ASP A 39 43.51 -5.24 -23.53
CA ASP A 39 44.13 -6.57 -23.56
C ASP A 39 43.12 -7.72 -23.73
N LEU A 40 41.82 -7.41 -23.75
CA LEU A 40 40.77 -8.41 -23.81
C LEU A 40 40.42 -8.75 -25.27
N LYS A 41 40.59 -10.03 -25.63
CA LYS A 41 40.15 -10.59 -26.92
C LYS A 41 38.97 -11.54 -26.67
N MET A 42 37.83 -11.27 -27.27
CA MET A 42 36.65 -12.13 -27.18
C MET A 42 36.04 -12.41 -28.55
N SER A 43 35.52 -13.62 -28.74
CA SER A 43 34.65 -13.96 -29.87
C SER A 43 33.19 -13.82 -29.45
N LEU A 44 32.37 -13.26 -30.32
CA LEU A 44 30.94 -13.09 -30.09
C LEU A 44 30.18 -14.14 -30.90
N THR A 45 29.31 -14.89 -30.23
CA THR A 45 28.38 -15.81 -30.90
C THR A 45 26.97 -15.24 -30.81
N THR A 46 26.10 -15.65 -31.72
CA THR A 46 24.70 -15.22 -31.72
C THR A 46 23.79 -16.41 -31.99
N SER A 47 22.66 -16.44 -31.30
CA SER A 47 21.56 -17.34 -31.60
C SER A 47 20.45 -16.53 -32.25
N VAL A 48 19.80 -17.10 -33.26
CA VAL A 48 18.77 -16.38 -34.04
C VAL A 48 17.51 -17.22 -34.14
N GLY A 49 16.38 -16.64 -33.73
CA GLY A 49 15.06 -17.16 -34.05
C GLY A 49 14.57 -16.53 -35.35
N LEU A 50 14.15 -17.36 -36.31
CA LEU A 50 13.65 -16.90 -37.60
C LEU A 50 12.15 -17.14 -37.72
N VAL A 51 11.41 -16.13 -38.14
CA VAL A 51 9.99 -16.24 -38.50
C VAL A 51 9.77 -15.51 -39.83
N ASP A 52 8.88 -16.05 -40.65
CA ASP A 52 8.42 -15.40 -41.86
C ASP A 52 6.89 -15.50 -42.01
N MET A 53 6.38 -14.80 -43.02
CA MET A 53 4.94 -14.71 -43.31
C MET A 53 4.35 -16.00 -43.90
N SER A 54 5.16 -17.00 -44.24
CA SER A 54 4.68 -18.29 -44.74
C SER A 54 4.29 -19.24 -43.62
N VAL A 55 4.90 -19.10 -42.44
CA VAL A 55 4.63 -19.91 -41.24
C VAL A 55 3.48 -19.35 -40.42
N THR A 56 3.27 -18.03 -40.49
CA THR A 56 2.24 -17.36 -39.74
C THR A 56 1.13 -16.89 -40.69
N SER A 57 -0.05 -17.51 -40.60
CA SER A 57 -1.30 -16.94 -41.14
C SER A 57 -1.75 -15.69 -40.33
N ALA A 58 -0.79 -14.93 -39.79
CA ALA A 58 -0.99 -13.96 -38.73
C ALA A 58 -1.65 -12.68 -39.23
N GLU A 59 -2.84 -12.44 -38.71
CA GLU A 59 -3.58 -11.18 -38.82
C GLU A 59 -3.08 -10.10 -37.83
N ASN A 60 -2.11 -10.43 -36.95
CA ASN A 60 -1.63 -9.54 -35.88
C ASN A 60 -0.09 -9.59 -35.66
N PRO A 61 0.62 -8.44 -35.64
CA PRO A 61 2.04 -8.32 -35.28
C PRO A 61 2.50 -9.03 -34.00
N ASP A 62 1.68 -9.12 -32.94
CA ASP A 62 2.07 -9.73 -31.67
C ASP A 62 2.39 -11.22 -31.81
N THR A 63 1.61 -11.91 -32.65
CA THR A 63 1.80 -13.35 -32.91
C THR A 63 3.11 -13.62 -33.65
N PHE A 64 3.50 -12.70 -34.54
CA PHE A 64 4.76 -12.77 -35.28
C PHE A 64 5.96 -12.61 -34.34
N PHE A 65 5.89 -11.65 -33.41
CA PHE A 65 6.95 -11.45 -32.41
C PHE A 65 7.08 -12.65 -31.46
N ASN A 66 5.97 -13.17 -30.95
CA ASN A 66 5.99 -14.32 -30.05
C ASN A 66 6.63 -15.57 -30.71
N ARG A 67 6.34 -15.80 -31.99
CA ARG A 67 6.94 -16.90 -32.76
C ARG A 67 8.44 -16.72 -32.99
N ALA A 68 8.88 -15.50 -33.29
CA ALA A 68 10.30 -15.18 -33.39
C ALA A 68 11.05 -15.46 -32.08
N ASP A 69 10.42 -15.09 -30.95
CA ASP A 69 10.99 -15.27 -29.62
C ASP A 69 11.07 -16.75 -29.22
N GLN A 70 10.02 -17.53 -29.46
CA GLN A 70 10.02 -18.98 -29.26
C GLN A 70 11.15 -19.67 -30.04
N ALA A 71 11.36 -19.30 -31.31
CA ALA A 71 12.47 -19.80 -32.12
C ALA A 71 13.84 -19.40 -31.56
N LEU A 72 13.98 -18.17 -31.05
CA LEU A 72 15.21 -17.73 -30.40
C LEU A 72 15.48 -18.53 -29.11
N TYR A 73 14.46 -18.79 -28.31
CA TYR A 73 14.56 -19.62 -27.11
C TYR A 73 14.93 -21.08 -27.43
N ALA A 74 14.36 -21.65 -28.49
CA ALA A 74 14.74 -22.97 -28.99
C ALA A 74 16.23 -23.00 -29.38
N ALA A 75 16.72 -21.99 -30.09
CA ALA A 75 18.15 -21.86 -30.41
C ALA A 75 19.03 -21.73 -29.15
N LYS A 76 18.55 -21.04 -28.10
CA LYS A 76 19.25 -20.95 -26.81
C LYS A 76 19.33 -22.32 -26.09
N ARG A 77 18.30 -23.18 -26.23
CA ARG A 77 18.25 -24.53 -25.65
C ARG A 77 19.06 -25.55 -26.45
N ALA A 78 19.11 -25.42 -27.77
CA ALA A 78 19.82 -26.32 -28.69
C ALA A 78 21.36 -26.18 -28.69
N GLY A 79 21.94 -25.61 -27.62
CA GLY A 79 23.39 -25.43 -27.48
C GLY A 79 23.92 -24.04 -27.84
N ARG A 80 23.04 -23.10 -28.23
CA ARG A 80 23.38 -21.72 -28.66
C ARG A 80 24.23 -21.68 -29.94
N ASN A 81 24.50 -20.48 -30.43
CA ASN A 81 25.27 -20.25 -31.66
C ASN A 81 24.68 -21.02 -32.87
N CYS A 82 23.35 -21.04 -32.97
CA CYS A 82 22.61 -21.70 -34.03
C CYS A 82 21.40 -20.86 -34.44
N ILE A 83 20.75 -21.29 -35.52
CA ILE A 83 19.53 -20.69 -36.03
C ILE A 83 18.45 -21.73 -35.92
N VAL A 84 17.29 -21.31 -35.43
CA VAL A 84 16.09 -22.13 -35.40
C VAL A 84 14.99 -21.36 -36.09
N ARG A 85 14.24 -22.04 -36.96
CA ARG A 85 13.10 -21.45 -37.64
C ARG A 85 11.80 -21.81 -36.93
N ALA A 86 10.83 -20.90 -36.99
CA ALA A 86 9.55 -21.10 -36.32
C ALA A 86 8.75 -22.30 -36.89
N ASP A 87 8.90 -22.60 -38.18
CA ASP A 87 8.30 -23.78 -38.84
C ASP A 87 8.92 -25.10 -38.39
N GLU A 88 10.22 -25.12 -38.07
CA GLU A 88 10.90 -26.32 -37.54
C GLU A 88 10.33 -26.70 -36.17
N ILE A 89 9.97 -25.70 -35.35
CA ILE A 89 9.33 -25.90 -34.05
C ILE A 89 7.92 -26.45 -34.23
N ASP A 90 7.16 -25.99 -35.22
CA ASP A 90 5.82 -26.51 -35.52
C ASP A 90 5.86 -27.96 -36.00
N SER A 91 6.92 -28.37 -36.72
CA SER A 91 7.08 -29.74 -37.21
C SER A 91 7.58 -30.75 -36.17
N GLU A 92 8.24 -30.27 -35.11
CA GLU A 92 8.65 -31.07 -33.94
C GLU A 92 7.60 -31.04 -32.79
N ALA A 93 6.50 -30.29 -32.97
CA ALA A 93 5.46 -30.09 -31.97
C ALA A 93 4.29 -31.09 -32.01
N ASP A 94 4.45 -32.26 -32.66
CA ASP A 94 3.42 -33.31 -32.64
C ASP A 94 3.65 -34.39 -31.56
N ASP A 95 4.51 -34.17 -30.55
CA ASP A 95 4.60 -35.14 -29.43
C ASP A 95 5.15 -34.69 -28.06
N SER A 96 5.36 -33.39 -27.71
CA SER A 96 5.80 -33.09 -26.31
C SER A 96 5.64 -31.69 -25.69
N ASP A 97 4.74 -30.80 -26.16
CA ASP A 97 4.46 -29.58 -25.37
C ASP A 97 3.01 -29.07 -25.42
N ASP A 98 2.03 -29.99 -25.40
CA ASP A 98 0.75 -29.75 -24.73
C ASP A 98 0.94 -29.84 -23.19
N ARG A 99 1.93 -29.13 -22.64
CA ARG A 99 1.90 -28.86 -21.21
C ARG A 99 0.90 -27.74 -21.01
N GLU A 100 -0.33 -28.13 -20.69
CA GLU A 100 -1.18 -27.31 -19.84
C GLU A 100 -0.27 -26.66 -18.77
N PRO A 101 -0.33 -25.33 -18.58
CA PRO A 101 0.53 -24.67 -17.61
C PRO A 101 0.40 -25.44 -16.31
N ASP A 102 1.52 -25.96 -15.79
CA ASP A 102 1.56 -26.80 -14.58
C ASP A 102 0.75 -26.10 -13.49
N MET A 103 -0.51 -26.50 -13.35
CA MET A 103 -1.50 -25.74 -12.59
C MET A 103 -1.12 -25.75 -11.11
N GLU A 104 -0.38 -26.77 -10.66
CA GLU A 104 0.21 -26.82 -9.33
C GLU A 104 1.30 -25.76 -9.15
N LYS A 105 2.13 -25.54 -10.17
CA LYS A 105 3.18 -24.51 -10.14
C LYS A 105 2.63 -23.09 -10.26
N VAL A 106 1.60 -22.89 -11.09
CA VAL A 106 0.85 -21.62 -11.18
C VAL A 106 0.16 -21.32 -9.86
N ASP A 107 -0.54 -22.30 -9.29
CA ASP A 107 -1.22 -22.15 -8.00
C ASP A 107 -0.23 -21.89 -6.86
N SER A 108 0.91 -22.58 -6.84
CA SER A 108 1.98 -22.35 -5.87
C SER A 108 2.54 -20.92 -5.97
N LEU A 109 2.77 -20.43 -7.20
CA LEU A 109 3.26 -19.07 -7.42
C LEU A 109 2.21 -18.03 -7.02
N CYS A 110 0.93 -18.25 -7.33
CA CYS A 110 -0.17 -17.40 -6.88
C CYS A 110 -0.26 -17.34 -5.34
N HIS A 111 -0.13 -18.47 -4.66
CA HIS A 111 -0.08 -18.53 -3.20
C HIS A 111 1.16 -17.79 -2.63
N GLN A 112 2.33 -17.94 -3.27
CA GLN A 112 3.54 -17.21 -2.87
C GLN A 112 3.38 -15.70 -3.05
N LEU A 113 2.81 -15.25 -4.17
CA LEU A 113 2.52 -13.85 -4.44
C LEU A 113 1.54 -13.27 -3.43
N ALA A 114 0.46 -14.00 -3.11
CA ALA A 114 -0.51 -13.58 -2.09
C ALA A 114 0.13 -13.46 -0.70
N ARG A 115 1.03 -14.38 -0.34
CA ARG A 115 1.79 -14.31 0.92
C ARG A 115 2.76 -13.14 0.95
N LEU A 116 3.46 -12.87 -0.15
CA LEU A 116 4.38 -11.74 -0.26
C LEU A 116 3.63 -10.41 -0.18
N ASP A 117 2.49 -10.30 -0.87
CA ASP A 117 1.61 -9.13 -0.81
C ASP A 117 1.10 -8.88 0.62
N ALA A 118 0.59 -9.92 1.30
CA ALA A 118 0.17 -9.81 2.69
C ALA A 118 1.32 -9.39 3.63
N LYS A 119 2.52 -9.95 3.41
CA LYS A 119 3.72 -9.61 4.19
C LYS A 119 4.16 -8.17 3.95
N PHE A 120 4.15 -7.72 2.70
CA PHE A 120 4.48 -6.34 2.32
C PHE A 120 3.53 -5.35 2.98
N LYS A 121 2.20 -5.58 2.87
CA LYS A 121 1.18 -4.75 3.51
C LYS A 121 1.37 -4.65 5.02
N ARG A 122 1.69 -5.79 5.67
CA ARG A 122 1.96 -5.81 7.11
C ARG A 122 3.20 -4.99 7.48
N LEU A 123 4.32 -5.25 6.82
CA LEU A 123 5.57 -4.52 7.07
C LEU A 123 5.41 -3.02 6.87
N PHE A 124 4.61 -2.63 5.88
CA PHE A 124 4.32 -1.23 5.62
C PHE A 124 3.51 -0.58 6.75
N VAL A 125 2.43 -1.23 7.19
CA VAL A 125 1.63 -0.74 8.33
C VAL A 125 2.48 -0.66 9.60
N ASP A 126 3.34 -1.64 9.85
CA ASP A 126 4.27 -1.64 10.98
C ASP A 126 5.28 -0.47 10.87
N ALA A 127 5.80 -0.20 9.67
CA ALA A 127 6.73 0.90 9.43
C ALA A 127 6.08 2.28 9.65
N ILE A 128 4.88 2.51 9.12
CA ILE A 128 4.15 3.75 9.43
C ILE A 128 3.82 3.81 10.93
N GLY A 129 3.46 2.69 11.56
CA GLY A 129 3.26 2.66 13.00
C GLY A 129 4.47 3.17 13.78
N GLY A 130 5.67 2.77 13.37
CA GLY A 130 6.91 3.32 13.92
C GLY A 130 7.04 4.83 13.72
N LEU A 131 6.65 5.37 12.57
CA LEU A 131 6.65 6.82 12.31
C LEU A 131 5.61 7.56 13.16
N VAL A 132 4.40 7.01 13.30
CA VAL A 132 3.36 7.55 14.19
C VAL A 132 3.86 7.58 15.62
N SER A 133 4.43 6.49 16.12
CA SER A 133 4.99 6.44 17.47
C SER A 133 6.15 7.43 17.66
N ALA A 134 6.99 7.63 16.64
CA ALA A 134 8.07 8.62 16.69
C ALA A 134 7.52 10.07 16.69
N LEU A 135 6.45 10.33 15.94
CA LEU A 135 5.74 11.60 15.96
C LEU A 135 5.09 11.86 17.33
N GLU A 136 4.43 10.87 17.91
CA GLU A 136 3.85 10.95 19.25
C GLU A 136 4.93 11.14 20.33
N ALA A 137 6.12 10.55 20.16
CA ALA A 137 7.23 10.76 21.08
C ALA A 137 7.79 12.19 21.03
N ARG A 138 7.58 12.94 19.92
CA ARG A 138 7.94 14.36 19.82
C ARG A 138 6.96 15.25 20.58
N ASP A 139 5.69 14.85 20.66
CA ASP A 139 4.63 15.60 21.32
C ASP A 139 4.21 14.92 22.63
N ILE A 140 4.67 15.48 23.75
CA ILE A 140 4.40 15.02 25.13
C ILE A 140 2.90 14.75 25.38
N HIS A 141 2.00 15.38 24.63
CA HIS A 141 0.56 15.27 24.81
C HIS A 141 -0.11 14.13 24.02
N THR A 142 0.60 13.45 23.14
CA THR A 142 0.02 12.44 22.21
C THR A 142 0.52 11.02 22.44
N ALA A 143 1.24 10.76 23.54
CA ALA A 143 1.70 9.41 23.84
C ALA A 143 0.55 8.39 23.84
N ASN A 144 0.66 7.37 22.98
CA ASN A 144 -0.32 6.29 22.83
C ASN A 144 -1.71 6.75 22.35
N HIS A 145 -1.81 7.97 21.81
CA HIS A 145 -3.05 8.57 21.32
C HIS A 145 -3.66 7.73 20.19
N SER A 146 -2.88 7.45 19.15
CA SER A 146 -3.34 6.70 17.98
C SER A 146 -3.80 5.29 18.34
N ALA A 147 -3.19 4.66 19.35
CA ALA A 147 -3.61 3.35 19.85
C ALA A 147 -4.96 3.41 20.58
N LYS A 148 -5.16 4.43 21.44
CA LYS A 148 -6.44 4.65 22.14
C LYS A 148 -7.56 4.97 21.16
N VAL A 149 -7.35 5.90 20.22
CA VAL A 149 -8.32 6.25 19.17
C VAL A 149 -8.65 5.04 18.31
N ARG A 150 -7.65 4.25 17.90
CA ARG A 150 -7.85 2.98 17.18
C ARG A 150 -8.77 2.03 17.94
N ARG A 151 -8.56 1.89 19.25
CA ARG A 151 -9.37 1.02 20.09
C ARG A 151 -10.81 1.52 20.19
N TYR A 152 -11.00 2.79 20.53
CA TYR A 152 -12.34 3.39 20.63
C TYR A 152 -13.10 3.28 19.31
N ALA A 153 -12.47 3.61 18.18
CA ALA A 153 -13.07 3.52 16.86
C ALA A 153 -13.50 2.08 16.52
N ALA A 154 -12.67 1.08 16.84
CA ALA A 154 -13.01 -0.33 16.65
C ALA A 154 -14.22 -0.75 17.50
N MET A 155 -14.27 -0.34 18.78
CA MET A 155 -15.38 -0.67 19.68
C MET A 155 -16.69 -0.03 19.20
N ILE A 156 -16.66 1.21 18.74
CA ILE A 156 -17.82 1.89 18.16
C ILE A 156 -18.31 1.12 16.93
N ALA A 157 -17.40 0.80 15.99
CA ALA A 157 -17.73 0.08 14.78
C ALA A 157 -18.36 -1.30 15.07
N GLN A 158 -17.82 -2.03 16.05
CA GLN A 158 -18.38 -3.30 16.51
C GLN A 158 -19.75 -3.14 17.16
N GLN A 159 -19.94 -2.11 18.00
CA GLN A 159 -21.23 -1.82 18.62
C GLN A 159 -22.29 -1.46 17.59
N MET A 160 -21.90 -0.78 16.50
CA MET A 160 -22.74 -0.50 15.33
C MET A 160 -22.96 -1.72 14.42
N LYS A 161 -22.41 -2.88 14.76
CA LYS A 161 -22.52 -4.15 14.02
C LYS A 161 -21.97 -4.07 12.60
N LEU A 162 -20.92 -3.28 12.39
CA LEU A 162 -20.24 -3.23 11.09
C LEU A 162 -19.50 -4.55 10.81
N PRO A 163 -19.33 -4.94 9.52
CA PRO A 163 -18.57 -6.11 9.16
C PRO A 163 -17.12 -6.04 9.67
N GLU A 164 -16.54 -7.18 10.04
CA GLU A 164 -15.17 -7.25 10.59
C GLU A 164 -14.13 -6.57 9.69
N ARG A 165 -14.27 -6.70 8.36
CA ARG A 165 -13.41 -5.98 7.41
C ARG A 165 -13.49 -4.47 7.60
N ALA A 166 -14.69 -3.91 7.74
CA ALA A 166 -14.88 -2.47 7.96
C ALA A 166 -14.28 -2.01 9.31
N VAL A 167 -14.41 -2.83 10.36
CA VAL A 167 -13.77 -2.58 11.66
C VAL A 167 -12.25 -2.48 11.51
N GLN A 168 -11.63 -3.41 10.77
CA GLN A 168 -10.18 -3.40 10.52
C GLN A 168 -9.74 -2.16 9.73
N HIS A 169 -10.52 -1.74 8.72
CA HIS A 169 -10.24 -0.52 7.96
C HIS A 169 -10.33 0.74 8.81
N ILE A 170 -11.37 0.85 9.66
CA ILE A 170 -11.54 1.97 10.59
C ILE A 170 -10.41 2.01 11.62
N ALA A 171 -10.02 0.85 12.18
CA ALA A 171 -8.92 0.74 13.12
C ALA A 171 -7.58 1.17 12.49
N ARG A 172 -7.34 0.78 11.23
CA ARG A 172 -6.15 1.19 10.48
C ARG A 172 -6.17 2.68 10.15
N ALA A 173 -7.32 3.22 9.74
CA ALA A 173 -7.47 4.66 9.53
C ALA A 173 -7.21 5.47 10.81
N ALA A 174 -7.75 5.02 11.95
CA ALA A 174 -7.52 5.66 13.24
C ALA A 174 -6.05 5.66 13.67
N MET A 175 -5.27 4.64 13.29
CA MET A 175 -3.82 4.63 13.52
C MET A 175 -3.08 5.67 12.65
N LEU A 176 -3.63 6.01 11.48
CA LEU A 176 -2.97 6.84 10.46
C LEU A 176 -3.48 8.28 10.41
N HIS A 177 -4.56 8.61 11.12
CA HIS A 177 -5.32 9.84 10.91
C HIS A 177 -4.45 11.12 11.01
N ASP A 178 -3.49 11.10 11.93
CA ASP A 178 -2.65 12.23 12.28
C ASP A 178 -1.23 12.21 11.70
N ILE A 179 -0.87 11.23 10.85
CA ILE A 179 0.50 11.11 10.32
C ILE A 179 0.97 12.36 9.57
N GLY A 180 0.04 13.13 8.99
CA GLY A 180 0.28 14.40 8.33
C GLY A 180 0.85 15.49 9.23
N LYS A 181 0.69 15.40 10.56
CA LYS A 181 1.31 16.33 11.51
C LYS A 181 2.84 16.30 11.46
N ILE A 182 3.46 15.27 10.87
CA ILE A 182 4.90 15.23 10.60
C ILE A 182 5.40 16.41 9.76
N GLY A 183 4.53 16.97 8.91
CA GLY A 183 4.83 18.13 8.06
C GLY A 183 4.72 19.48 8.77
N LEU A 184 4.28 19.52 10.03
CA LEU A 184 4.14 20.76 10.78
C LEU A 184 5.47 21.20 11.40
N PRO A 185 5.79 22.51 11.40
CA PRO A 185 6.95 23.03 12.12
C PRO A 185 6.84 22.80 13.63
N ASP A 186 7.97 22.54 14.30
CA ASP A 186 8.02 22.37 15.76
C ASP A 186 7.45 23.57 16.53
N SER A 187 7.64 24.79 16.01
CA SER A 187 7.10 26.01 16.61
C SER A 187 5.57 26.05 16.65
N VAL A 188 4.91 25.28 15.80
CA VAL A 188 3.45 25.14 15.74
C VAL A 188 3.01 23.89 16.50
N LEU A 189 3.66 22.75 16.25
CA LEU A 189 3.30 21.46 16.85
C LEU A 189 3.49 21.44 18.37
N LEU A 190 4.59 22.02 18.87
CA LEU A 190 4.99 21.97 20.28
C LEU A 190 4.60 23.24 21.07
N LYS A 191 3.71 24.06 20.51
CA LYS A 191 3.33 25.34 21.13
C LYS A 191 2.44 25.10 22.36
N GLU A 192 2.89 25.55 23.53
CA GLU A 192 2.12 25.42 24.79
C GLU A 192 0.96 26.42 24.93
N GLY A 193 0.90 27.43 24.06
CA GLY A 193 -0.09 28.51 24.07
C GLY A 193 -1.16 28.40 22.97
N ALA A 194 -2.06 29.38 22.92
CA ALA A 194 -3.02 29.47 21.83
C ALA A 194 -2.29 29.65 20.49
N LEU A 195 -2.77 28.94 19.47
CA LEU A 195 -2.32 29.11 18.10
C LEU A 195 -2.91 30.40 17.52
N THR A 196 -2.14 31.10 16.69
CA THR A 196 -2.67 32.20 15.87
C THR A 196 -3.55 31.63 14.75
N ASP A 197 -4.33 32.48 14.09
CA ASP A 197 -5.17 32.05 12.96
C ASP A 197 -4.32 31.43 11.84
N GLU A 198 -3.12 31.97 11.56
CA GLU A 198 -2.20 31.41 10.58
C GLU A 198 -1.68 30.03 10.98
N GLU A 199 -1.28 29.87 12.24
CA GLU A 199 -0.80 28.59 12.78
C GLU A 199 -1.92 27.55 12.79
N TRP A 200 -3.14 27.96 13.13
CA TRP A 200 -4.32 27.10 13.09
C TRP A 200 -4.63 26.62 11.68
N ARG A 201 -4.58 27.51 10.67
CA ARG A 201 -4.72 27.12 9.26
C ARG A 201 -3.69 26.08 8.83
N LEU A 202 -2.46 26.16 9.35
CA LEU A 202 -1.42 25.13 9.09
C LEU A 202 -1.81 23.79 9.71
N VAL A 203 -2.24 23.78 10.98
CA VAL A 203 -2.70 22.55 11.65
C VAL A 203 -3.87 21.92 10.88
N GLN A 204 -4.83 22.72 10.40
CA GLN A 204 -5.97 22.22 9.61
C GLN A 204 -5.60 21.54 8.29
N THR A 205 -4.36 21.67 7.81
CA THR A 205 -3.89 20.97 6.61
C THR A 205 -3.54 19.50 6.86
N HIS A 206 -3.34 19.08 8.11
CA HIS A 206 -2.82 17.74 8.40
C HIS A 206 -3.71 16.59 7.86
N PRO A 207 -5.05 16.65 7.77
CA PRO A 207 -5.83 15.54 7.20
C PRO A 207 -5.48 15.34 5.72
N VAL A 208 -5.34 16.44 4.97
CA VAL A 208 -4.94 16.41 3.56
C VAL A 208 -3.49 15.93 3.41
N MET A 209 -2.60 16.33 4.33
CA MET A 209 -1.22 15.85 4.34
C MET A 209 -1.12 14.37 4.69
N SER A 210 -1.94 13.87 5.63
CA SER A 210 -2.06 12.44 5.95
C SER A 210 -2.47 11.65 4.71
N VAL A 211 -3.48 12.14 3.97
CA VAL A 211 -3.90 11.52 2.70
C VAL A 211 -2.75 11.50 1.70
N ARG A 212 -2.00 12.59 1.51
CA ARG A 212 -0.84 12.62 0.60
C ARG A 212 0.25 11.61 0.94
N ILE A 213 0.45 11.32 2.24
CA ILE A 213 1.39 10.29 2.69
C ILE A 213 0.85 8.89 2.37
N MET A 214 -0.47 8.71 2.40
CA MET A 214 -1.15 7.46 2.10
C MET A 214 -1.36 7.23 0.59
N GLU A 215 -1.35 8.29 -0.21
CA GLU A 215 -1.50 8.24 -1.67
C GLU A 215 -0.36 7.42 -2.31
N GLY A 216 -0.68 6.71 -3.40
CA GLY A 216 0.24 5.79 -4.08
C GLY A 216 0.19 4.35 -3.58
N MET A 217 -0.64 4.05 -2.57
CA MET A 217 -0.82 2.72 -2.01
C MET A 217 -2.27 2.26 -2.07
N ALA A 218 -2.63 1.60 -3.17
CA ALA A 218 -4.00 1.16 -3.44
C ALA A 218 -4.65 0.31 -2.31
N PHE A 219 -3.85 -0.33 -1.45
CA PHE A 219 -4.38 -1.11 -0.33
C PHE A 219 -4.85 -0.25 0.86
N LEU A 220 -4.62 1.06 0.83
CA LEU A 220 -5.06 2.06 1.81
C LEU A 220 -6.24 2.92 1.31
N ASP A 221 -6.74 2.68 0.09
CA ASP A 221 -7.79 3.51 -0.52
C ASP A 221 -9.07 3.56 0.32
N GLN A 222 -9.35 2.53 1.13
CA GLN A 222 -10.51 2.46 2.00
C GLN A 222 -10.36 3.30 3.28
N GLU A 223 -9.12 3.55 3.70
CA GLU A 223 -8.79 4.36 4.88
C GLU A 223 -8.79 5.86 4.56
N ILE A 224 -8.45 6.21 3.31
CA ILE A 224 -8.30 7.61 2.88
C ILE A 224 -9.52 8.47 3.25
N PRO A 225 -10.78 8.07 2.98
CA PRO A 225 -11.93 8.91 3.34
C PRO A 225 -12.08 9.11 4.85
N ALA A 226 -11.76 8.08 5.64
CA ALA A 226 -11.81 8.18 7.10
C ALA A 226 -10.80 9.22 7.61
N VAL A 227 -9.56 9.14 7.10
CA VAL A 227 -8.46 10.05 7.47
C VAL A 227 -8.69 11.46 6.92
N ARG A 228 -9.23 11.62 5.72
CA ARG A 228 -9.45 12.94 5.13
C ARG A 228 -10.48 13.78 5.88
N TYR A 229 -11.57 13.14 6.30
CA TYR A 229 -12.78 13.81 6.77
C TYR A 229 -13.00 13.69 8.29
N HIS A 230 -12.05 13.16 9.07
CA HIS A 230 -12.24 12.96 10.52
C HIS A 230 -12.41 14.26 11.33
N HIS A 231 -12.11 15.43 10.74
CA HIS A 231 -12.37 16.74 11.33
C HIS A 231 -13.55 17.49 10.69
N GLU A 232 -14.32 16.83 9.82
CA GLU A 232 -15.62 17.34 9.41
C GLU A 232 -16.61 17.25 10.57
N TRP A 233 -17.44 18.28 10.69
CA TRP A 233 -18.48 18.33 11.71
C TRP A 233 -19.81 17.98 11.07
N TYR A 234 -20.67 17.28 11.81
CA TYR A 234 -21.97 16.84 11.31
C TYR A 234 -22.84 17.99 10.74
N ASP A 235 -22.65 19.22 11.22
CA ASP A 235 -23.31 20.44 10.75
C ASP A 235 -22.59 21.21 9.62
N GLY A 236 -21.45 20.72 9.13
CA GLY A 236 -20.67 21.35 8.06
C GLY A 236 -19.72 22.46 8.48
N ARG A 237 -19.55 22.74 9.78
CA ARG A 237 -18.58 23.74 10.27
C ARG A 237 -17.15 23.22 10.41
N GLY A 238 -16.93 21.94 10.10
CA GLY A 238 -15.63 21.29 10.14
C GLY A 238 -14.77 21.58 8.91
N TYR A 239 -13.71 20.79 8.75
CA TYR A 239 -12.74 20.92 7.66
C TYR A 239 -12.29 19.52 7.20
N PRO A 240 -11.76 19.36 5.97
CA PRO A 240 -11.30 20.39 5.02
C PRO A 240 -12.35 20.94 4.03
N GLU A 241 -13.47 20.26 3.82
CA GLU A 241 -14.43 20.55 2.74
C GLU A 241 -15.79 21.06 3.25
N GLY A 242 -16.06 20.99 4.56
CA GLY A 242 -17.33 21.42 5.15
C GLY A 242 -18.48 20.47 4.81
N ALA A 243 -18.17 19.17 4.69
CA ALA A 243 -19.16 18.14 4.40
C ALA A 243 -20.19 18.04 5.53
N VAL A 244 -21.46 17.82 5.17
CA VAL A 244 -22.59 17.84 6.13
C VAL A 244 -23.16 16.43 6.31
N ALA A 245 -23.46 16.08 7.56
CA ALA A 245 -24.19 14.88 7.96
C ALA A 245 -23.70 13.60 7.28
N THR A 246 -24.52 13.01 6.39
CA THR A 246 -24.24 11.73 5.73
C THR A 246 -23.31 11.86 4.52
N ALA A 247 -22.97 13.08 4.09
CA ALA A 247 -21.90 13.28 3.10
C ALA A 247 -20.53 12.95 3.70
N ILE A 248 -20.40 13.02 5.03
CA ILE A 248 -19.21 12.59 5.76
C ILE A 248 -19.22 11.05 5.83
N PRO A 249 -18.16 10.36 5.39
CA PRO A 249 -18.07 8.92 5.51
C PRO A 249 -18.31 8.43 6.93
N LEU A 250 -19.02 7.31 7.10
CA LEU A 250 -19.28 6.75 8.43
C LEU A 250 -17.98 6.50 9.22
N SER A 251 -16.94 6.01 8.55
CA SER A 251 -15.64 5.79 9.15
C SER A 251 -15.03 7.09 9.72
N ALA A 252 -15.12 8.21 9.00
CA ALA A 252 -14.68 9.52 9.48
C ALA A 252 -15.51 10.00 10.69
N ARG A 253 -16.83 9.82 10.65
CA ARG A 253 -17.72 10.16 11.79
C ARG A 253 -17.39 9.35 13.05
N ILE A 254 -17.02 8.08 12.89
CA ILE A 254 -16.53 7.23 13.99
C ILE A 254 -15.19 7.74 14.53
N LEU A 255 -14.23 8.06 13.66
CA LEU A 255 -12.94 8.62 14.06
C LEU A 255 -13.10 9.93 14.82
N ALA A 256 -13.97 10.84 14.37
CA ALA A 256 -14.21 12.13 15.01
C ALA A 256 -14.63 11.99 16.49
N VAL A 257 -15.52 11.03 16.79
CA VAL A 257 -15.96 10.76 18.17
C VAL A 257 -14.84 10.12 19.00
N ALA A 258 -14.13 9.16 18.42
CA ALA A 258 -13.03 8.46 19.09
C ALA A 258 -11.86 9.40 19.44
N ASP A 259 -11.47 10.26 18.50
CA ASP A 259 -10.42 11.27 18.65
C ASP A 259 -10.81 12.33 19.68
N ALA A 260 -12.01 12.91 19.56
CA ALA A 260 -12.49 13.90 20.52
C ALA A 260 -12.56 13.36 21.95
N PHE A 261 -13.02 12.11 22.13
CA PHE A 261 -13.03 11.49 23.44
C PHE A 261 -11.62 11.36 24.01
N ASP A 262 -10.67 10.82 23.24
CA ASP A 262 -9.29 10.68 23.70
C ASP A 262 -8.66 12.04 24.05
N ALA A 263 -8.88 13.05 23.22
CA ALA A 263 -8.40 14.42 23.44
C ALA A 263 -8.99 15.06 24.72
N MET A 264 -10.24 14.72 25.07
CA MET A 264 -10.89 15.21 26.29
C MET A 264 -10.43 14.49 27.57
N THR A 265 -10.20 13.18 27.48
CA THR A 265 -9.85 12.34 28.63
C THR A 265 -8.34 12.25 28.89
N SER A 266 -7.52 12.50 27.88
CA SER A 266 -6.06 12.50 28.03
C SER A 266 -5.65 13.67 28.91
N THR A 267 -4.91 13.36 29.98
CA THR A 267 -4.38 14.32 30.94
C THR A 267 -3.40 15.26 30.23
N ARG A 268 -3.88 16.44 29.83
CA ARG A 268 -3.02 17.62 29.67
C ARG A 268 -2.29 17.80 30.99
N VAL A 269 -0.99 17.52 31.01
CA VAL A 269 -0.12 17.31 32.19
C VAL A 269 -0.20 18.41 33.28
N TYR A 270 -0.84 19.55 33.02
CA TYR A 270 -1.02 20.65 33.98
C TYR A 270 -2.47 21.05 34.30
N ARG A 271 -3.47 20.42 33.71
CA ARG A 271 -4.89 20.56 34.08
C ARG A 271 -5.49 19.17 34.12
N GLY A 272 -5.75 18.66 35.33
CA GLY A 272 -6.39 17.35 35.53
C GLY A 272 -7.44 17.11 34.47
N GLY A 273 -7.27 16.04 33.68
CA GLY A 273 -8.11 15.72 32.53
C GLY A 273 -9.58 15.83 32.90
N ARG A 274 -10.42 16.24 31.94
CA ARG A 274 -11.86 16.24 32.20
C ARG A 274 -12.26 14.82 32.57
N SER A 275 -13.03 14.66 33.65
CA SER A 275 -13.53 13.34 34.04
C SER A 275 -14.31 12.69 32.89
N ILE A 276 -14.40 11.36 32.87
CA ILE A 276 -15.12 10.62 31.82
C ILE A 276 -16.57 11.14 31.71
N GLU A 277 -17.18 11.51 32.83
CA GLU A 277 -18.53 12.09 32.87
C GLU A 277 -18.62 13.42 32.10
N ASN A 278 -17.59 14.28 32.21
CA ASN A 278 -17.53 15.54 31.47
C ASN A 278 -17.30 15.31 29.98
N ALA A 279 -16.45 14.36 29.60
CA ALA A 279 -16.27 13.98 28.20
C ALA A 279 -17.56 13.43 27.59
N VAL A 280 -18.28 12.58 28.33
CA VAL A 280 -19.61 12.07 27.95
C VAL A 280 -20.63 13.20 27.81
N ALA A 281 -20.63 14.16 28.74
CA ALA A 281 -21.53 15.32 28.66
C ALA A 281 -21.25 16.18 27.42
N GLU A 282 -19.98 16.43 27.09
CA GLU A 282 -19.59 17.17 25.88
C GLU A 282 -19.99 16.42 24.60
N LEU A 283 -19.75 15.10 24.52
CA LEU A 283 -20.19 14.30 23.37
C LEU A 283 -21.71 14.34 23.18
N ARG A 284 -22.48 14.32 24.28
CA ARG A 284 -23.94 14.48 24.23
C ARG A 284 -24.36 15.86 23.76
N ALA A 285 -23.67 16.91 24.21
CA ALA A 285 -23.95 18.29 23.81
C ALA A 285 -23.60 18.54 22.33
N GLY A 286 -22.56 17.87 21.81
CA GLY A 286 -22.11 17.97 20.43
C GLY A 286 -22.89 17.12 19.41
N LYS A 287 -23.93 16.39 19.83
CA LYS A 287 -24.81 15.67 18.89
C LYS A 287 -25.46 16.62 17.89
N ASP A 288 -25.65 16.15 16.66
CA ASP A 288 -26.24 16.90 15.53
C ASP A 288 -25.46 18.15 15.11
N THR A 289 -24.35 18.47 15.78
CA THR A 289 -23.49 19.61 15.49
C THR A 289 -22.10 19.11 15.11
N GLN A 290 -21.24 18.86 16.09
CA GLN A 290 -19.91 18.31 15.85
C GLN A 290 -19.98 16.83 15.50
N PHE A 291 -20.85 16.05 16.16
CA PHE A 291 -20.85 14.60 16.08
C PHE A 291 -22.17 14.03 15.54
N ASP A 292 -22.04 12.91 14.83
CA ASP A 292 -23.18 12.09 14.42
C ASP A 292 -23.88 11.49 15.66
N PRO A 293 -25.19 11.74 15.87
CA PRO A 293 -25.93 11.20 17.01
C PRO A 293 -25.83 9.68 17.13
N ALA A 294 -25.90 8.95 16.02
CA ALA A 294 -25.89 7.48 16.02
C ALA A 294 -24.53 6.92 16.47
N VAL A 295 -23.45 7.61 16.10
CA VAL A 295 -22.08 7.24 16.51
C VAL A 295 -21.88 7.54 17.99
N VAL A 296 -22.34 8.71 18.46
CA VAL A 296 -22.28 9.05 19.89
C VAL A 296 -23.08 8.03 20.71
N ASP A 297 -24.29 7.68 20.30
CA ASP A 297 -25.10 6.68 21.01
C ASP A 297 -24.45 5.30 21.06
N ALA A 298 -23.82 4.88 19.96
CA ALA A 298 -23.04 3.65 19.95
C ALA A 298 -21.87 3.72 20.95
N PHE A 299 -21.13 4.83 20.98
CA PHE A 299 -20.00 4.98 21.90
C PHE A 299 -20.44 5.03 23.37
N LEU A 300 -21.53 5.73 23.68
CA LEU A 300 -22.10 5.76 25.03
C LEU A 300 -22.56 4.38 25.50
N ALA A 301 -23.10 3.56 24.59
CA ALA A 301 -23.45 2.17 24.90
C ALA A 301 -22.21 1.31 25.20
N VAL A 302 -21.10 1.55 24.50
CA VAL A 302 -19.81 0.90 24.79
C VAL A 302 -19.30 1.27 26.19
N LEU A 303 -19.35 2.55 26.54
CA LEU A 303 -18.94 3.05 27.87
C LEU A 303 -19.82 2.46 28.98
N ALA A 304 -21.14 2.47 28.81
CA ALA A 304 -22.09 1.94 29.79
C ALA A 304 -21.93 0.43 30.03
N ALA A 305 -21.42 -0.31 29.03
CA ALA A 305 -21.14 -1.74 29.14
C ALA A 305 -19.84 -2.06 29.89
N GLY A 306 -19.09 -1.06 30.39
CA GLY A 306 -17.84 -1.27 31.16
C GLY A 306 -16.66 -1.78 30.33
N LYS A 307 -16.83 -1.93 29.01
CA LYS A 307 -15.81 -2.52 28.12
C LYS A 307 -14.51 -1.71 28.04
N ILE A 308 -14.59 -0.42 28.35
CA ILE A 308 -13.43 0.50 28.29
C ILE A 308 -12.59 0.40 29.57
N ASP A 309 -13.22 0.34 30.75
CA ASP A 309 -12.52 0.27 32.04
C ASP A 309 -11.79 -1.07 32.22
N GLU A 310 -12.40 -2.21 31.86
CA GLU A 310 -11.79 -3.53 32.01
C GLU A 310 -10.52 -3.71 31.17
N GLN A 311 -10.48 -3.14 29.96
CA GLN A 311 -9.34 -3.27 29.04
C GLN A 311 -8.24 -2.24 29.30
N ILE A 312 -8.57 -1.02 29.75
CA ILE A 312 -7.55 -0.04 30.22
C ILE A 312 -6.80 -0.61 31.42
N LEU A 313 -7.51 -1.18 32.40
CA LEU A 313 -6.90 -1.76 33.60
C LEU A 313 -6.00 -2.96 33.26
N GLN A 314 -6.40 -3.82 32.31
CA GLN A 314 -5.57 -4.93 31.85
C GLN A 314 -4.30 -4.46 31.13
N GLU A 315 -4.35 -3.41 30.33
CA GLU A 315 -3.19 -2.88 29.59
C GLU A 315 -2.24 -2.09 30.50
N GLU A 316 -2.73 -1.27 31.43
CA GLU A 316 -1.87 -0.62 32.43
C GLU A 316 -1.16 -1.66 33.31
N GLN A 317 -1.82 -2.77 33.62
CA GLN A 317 -1.22 -3.88 34.34
C GLN A 317 -0.17 -4.60 33.49
N THR A 318 -0.48 -4.88 32.22
CA THR A 318 0.46 -5.52 31.28
C THR A 318 1.68 -4.65 30.98
N LEU A 319 1.52 -3.33 30.86
CA LEU A 319 2.60 -2.36 30.67
C LEU A 319 3.46 -2.20 31.94
N ARG A 320 2.85 -2.21 33.13
CA ARG A 320 3.58 -2.26 34.41
C ARG A 320 4.38 -3.55 34.56
N ASP A 321 3.81 -4.67 34.14
CA ASP A 321 4.46 -5.98 34.21
C ASP A 321 5.56 -6.16 33.14
N ALA A 322 5.50 -5.40 32.03
CA ALA A 322 6.49 -5.40 30.96
C ALA A 322 7.69 -4.45 31.21
N LEU A 323 7.62 -3.56 32.19
CA LEU A 323 8.73 -2.70 32.59
C LEU A 323 9.66 -3.44 33.57
N PRO A 324 10.97 -3.57 33.28
CA PRO A 324 11.91 -4.18 34.22
C PRO A 324 11.94 -3.36 35.53
N GLN A 325 11.81 -4.04 36.68
CA GLN A 325 11.72 -3.46 38.03
C GLN A 325 12.91 -2.59 38.49
N ASN A 326 13.89 -2.29 37.63
CA ASN A 326 15.04 -1.45 37.95
C ASN A 326 14.90 -0.05 37.33
N GLN A 327 13.92 0.75 37.80
CA GLN A 327 13.98 2.22 37.71
C GLN A 327 12.93 2.92 38.61
N LEU A 328 12.74 2.41 39.83
CA LEU A 328 12.14 3.16 40.93
C LEU A 328 13.13 3.18 42.10
N ALA A 329 14.03 4.17 42.07
CA ALA A 329 14.81 4.64 43.21
C ALA A 329 15.01 6.15 43.06
#